data_AF-A0A8C7ISP3-F1
#
_entry.id   AF-A0A8C7ISP3-F1
#
_cell.length_a   1.000
_cell.length_b   1.000
_cell.length_c   1.000
_cell.angle_alpha   90.00
_cell.angle_beta   90.00
_cell.angle_gamma   90.00
#
_symmetry.space_group_name_H-M   'P 1'
#
loop_
_entity.id
_entity.type
_entity.pdbx_description
1 polymer ?
#
loop_
_entity_poly.entity_id
_entity_poly.type
_entity_poly.pdbx_seq_one_letter_code
_entity_poly.pdbx_strand_id
1 'polypeptide(L)'
;MSCSKPAVVSISSMVASMATIKEMCSFFPMASAGLNMLTLCATEEFRKDEILFAVLYPGWVRTDMGGEGVSLTESVEGLLSVMDSLAEKQTGVFLDYEGKVMPW
;
A
#
# COMPACT_ATOMS: atom_id res chain seq x y z
N MET A 1 -10.47 -11.64 -5.80
CA MET A 1 -10.43 -10.30 -6.42
C MET A 1 -11.67 -10.12 -7.27
N SER A 2 -12.51 -9.12 -6.96
CA SER A 2 -13.72 -8.84 -7.75
C SER A 2 -13.43 -8.15 -9.09
N CYS A 3 -12.17 -7.81 -9.39
CA CYS A 3 -11.80 -7.17 -10.64
C CYS A 3 -11.39 -8.24 -11.68
N SER A 4 -12.02 -8.20 -12.84
CA SER A 4 -11.66 -9.00 -14.02
C SER A 4 -10.52 -8.35 -14.83
N LYS A 5 -9.78 -7.41 -14.23
CA LYS A 5 -8.78 -6.53 -14.87
C LYS A 5 -7.40 -6.77 -14.27
N PRO A 6 -6.32 -6.47 -15.01
CA PRO A 6 -4.97 -6.53 -14.45
C PRO A 6 -4.79 -5.52 -13.31
N ALA A 7 -4.08 -5.93 -12.26
CA ALA A 7 -3.79 -5.09 -11.11
C ALA A 7 -2.30 -5.19 -10.73
N VAL A 8 -1.74 -4.07 -10.27
CA VAL A 8 -0.39 -3.96 -9.71
C VAL A 8 -0.52 -3.43 -8.30
N VAL A 9 -0.05 -4.22 -7.34
CA VAL A 9 -0.09 -3.86 -5.92
C VAL A 9 1.33 -3.72 -5.40
N SER A 10 1.66 -2.51 -4.94
CA SER A 10 2.94 -2.18 -4.34
C SER A 10 2.86 -2.31 -2.82
N ILE A 11 3.71 -3.16 -2.23
CA ILE A 11 3.84 -3.24 -0.77
C ILE A 11 4.78 -2.12 -0.32
N SER A 12 4.25 -1.19 0.47
CA SER A 12 4.96 -0.04 1.01
C SER A 12 4.90 -0.02 2.54
N SER A 13 5.23 1.10 3.16
CA SER A 13 5.27 1.26 4.61
C SER A 13 4.58 2.53 5.05
N MET A 14 4.08 2.57 6.28
CA MET A 14 3.57 3.79 6.91
C MET A 14 4.63 4.91 6.90
N VAL A 15 5.92 4.58 7.01
CA VAL A 15 7.01 5.59 6.97
C VAL A 15 7.09 6.32 5.63
N ALA A 16 6.52 5.75 4.56
CA ALA A 16 6.42 6.39 3.25
C ALA A 16 5.43 7.55 3.21
N SER A 17 4.58 7.69 4.23
CA SER A 17 3.65 8.80 4.36
C SER A 17 4.41 10.08 4.74
N MET A 18 4.40 11.07 3.86
CA MET A 18 4.89 12.41 4.09
C MET A 18 4.17 13.11 5.24
N ALA A 19 2.90 12.78 5.51
CA ALA A 19 2.18 13.26 6.67
C ALA A 19 2.81 12.83 8.01
N THR A 20 3.54 11.71 8.03
CA THR A 20 4.21 11.17 9.23
C THR A 20 5.69 11.56 9.36
N ILE A 21 6.21 12.41 8.45
CA ILE A 21 7.65 12.66 8.33
C ILE A 21 8.31 13.18 9.61
N LYS A 22 7.58 13.94 10.44
CA LYS A 22 8.11 14.46 11.71
C LYS A 22 8.54 13.35 12.67
N GLU A 23 7.82 12.23 12.65
CA GLU A 23 8.05 11.08 13.51
C GLU A 23 8.98 10.06 12.85
N MET A 24 8.93 9.96 11.52
CA MET A 24 9.54 8.86 10.76
C MET A 24 10.81 9.25 9.98
N CYS A 25 11.29 10.49 10.09
CA CYS A 25 12.46 10.99 9.32
C CYS A 25 13.73 10.13 9.48
N SER A 26 13.95 9.56 10.68
CA SER A 26 15.11 8.71 10.99
C SER A 26 15.19 7.44 10.14
N PHE A 27 14.08 6.98 9.57
CA PHE A 27 14.03 5.82 8.69
C PHE A 27 14.47 6.12 7.25
N PHE A 28 14.72 7.39 6.91
CA PHE A 28 15.06 7.83 5.55
C PHE A 28 14.16 7.17 4.48
N PRO A 29 12.84 7.40 4.52
CA PRO A 29 11.84 6.62 3.78
C PRO A 29 11.80 6.91 2.27
N MET A 30 12.86 7.49 1.71
CA MET A 30 12.96 7.95 0.31
C MET A 30 12.57 6.88 -0.69
N ALA A 31 13.00 5.63 -0.50
CA ALA A 31 12.70 4.55 -1.42
C ALA A 31 11.20 4.22 -1.43
N SER A 32 10.57 4.10 -0.26
CA SER A 32 9.15 3.80 -0.13
C SER A 32 8.27 4.99 -0.55
N ALA A 33 8.67 6.23 -0.23
CA ALA A 33 7.99 7.44 -0.71
C ALA A 33 8.08 7.57 -2.24
N GLY A 34 9.24 7.23 -2.82
CA GLY A 34 9.43 7.15 -4.27
C GLY A 34 8.54 6.10 -4.92
N LEU A 35 8.40 4.92 -4.30
CA LEU A 35 7.48 3.86 -4.76
C LEU A 35 6.01 4.33 -4.73
N ASN A 36 5.61 5.06 -3.69
CA ASN A 36 4.27 5.64 -3.58
C ASN A 36 4.01 6.62 -4.73
N MET A 37 4.96 7.54 -5.00
CA MET A 37 4.87 8.47 -6.12
C MET A 37 4.84 7.75 -7.47
N LEU A 38 5.71 6.75 -7.68
CA LEU A 38 5.73 5.95 -8.90
C LEU A 38 4.37 5.27 -9.16
N THR A 39 3.75 4.74 -8.12
CA THR A 39 2.43 4.09 -8.22
C THR A 39 1.35 5.10 -8.62
N LEU A 40 1.40 6.33 -8.09
CA LEU A 40 0.49 7.41 -8.52
C LEU A 40 0.74 7.82 -9.97
N CYS A 41 1.99 7.98 -10.40
CA CYS A 41 2.32 8.26 -11.79
C CYS A 41 1.82 7.16 -12.74
N ALA A 42 2.02 5.89 -12.38
CA ALA A 42 1.55 4.75 -13.15
C ALA A 42 0.01 4.70 -13.22
N THR A 43 -0.67 5.05 -12.14
CA THR A 43 -2.13 5.19 -12.13
C THR A 43 -2.61 6.20 -13.19
N GLU A 44 -1.91 7.34 -13.29
CA GLU A 44 -2.24 8.37 -14.29
C GLU A 44 -1.94 7.92 -15.72
N GLU A 45 -0.77 7.30 -15.92
CA GLU A 45 -0.27 6.85 -17.23
C GLU A 45 -1.16 5.77 -17.84
N PHE A 46 -1.51 4.75 -17.07
CA PHE A 46 -2.24 3.56 -17.53
C PHE A 46 -3.76 3.63 -17.30
N ARG A 47 -4.30 4.83 -16.99
CA ARG A 47 -5.73 5.00 -16.72
C ARG A 47 -6.62 4.49 -17.87
N LYS A 48 -6.21 4.73 -19.12
CA LYS A 48 -6.97 4.33 -20.31
C LYS A 48 -6.94 2.82 -20.56
N ASP A 49 -5.90 2.15 -20.07
CA ASP A 49 -5.73 0.69 -20.15
C ASP A 49 -6.49 -0.04 -19.04
N GLU A 50 -7.14 0.71 -18.14
CA GLU A 50 -7.95 0.22 -17.03
C GLU A 50 -7.17 -0.74 -16.09
N ILE A 51 -5.86 -0.51 -15.94
CA ILE A 51 -5.01 -1.24 -15.00
C ILE A 51 -5.17 -0.62 -13.61
N LEU A 52 -5.47 -1.46 -12.60
CA LEU A 52 -5.58 -1.01 -11.22
C LEU A 52 -4.20 -0.91 -10.57
N PHE A 53 -3.92 0.22 -9.92
CA PHE A 53 -2.70 0.42 -9.14
C PHE A 53 -3.06 0.75 -7.69
N ALA A 54 -2.44 0.08 -6.73
CA ALA A 54 -2.65 0.34 -5.31
C ALA A 54 -1.36 0.20 -4.52
N VAL A 55 -1.25 0.99 -3.45
CA VAL A 55 -0.20 0.87 -2.45
C VAL A 55 -0.81 0.29 -1.19
N LEU A 56 -0.24 -0.80 -0.66
CA LEU A 56 -0.68 -1.41 0.58
C LEU A 56 0.42 -1.38 1.64
N TYR A 57 0.02 -1.02 2.86
CA TYR A 57 0.84 -1.14 4.05
C TYR A 57 0.40 -2.40 4.84
N PRO A 58 1.28 -3.41 5.02
CA PRO A 58 0.94 -4.67 5.68
C PRO A 58 0.68 -4.54 7.20
N GLY A 59 0.82 -3.35 7.77
CA GLY A 59 0.96 -3.19 9.21
C GLY A 59 2.42 -3.36 9.65
N TRP A 60 2.66 -3.17 10.95
CA TRP A 60 3.95 -3.44 11.55
C TRP A 60 4.02 -4.93 11.88
N VAL A 61 4.53 -5.74 10.95
CA VAL A 61 4.42 -7.21 11.01
C VAL A 61 5.56 -7.85 11.79
N ARG A 62 5.24 -8.89 12.58
CA ARG A 62 6.21 -9.73 13.27
C ARG A 62 7.06 -10.53 12.28
N THR A 63 8.18 -9.93 11.88
CA THR A 63 9.21 -10.42 10.95
C THR A 63 10.57 -9.98 11.45
N ASP A 64 11.67 -10.45 10.83
CA ASP A 64 13.02 -9.99 11.19
C ASP A 64 13.19 -8.47 11.05
N MET A 65 12.47 -7.83 10.12
CA MET A 65 12.49 -6.38 9.89
C MET A 65 11.62 -5.62 10.90
N GLY A 66 10.48 -6.18 11.32
CA GLY A 66 9.52 -5.51 12.20
C GLY A 66 9.71 -5.81 13.69
N GLY A 67 10.30 -6.93 14.08
CA GLY A 67 10.36 -7.31 15.50
C GLY A 67 8.96 -7.64 16.05
N GLU A 68 8.51 -6.93 17.09
CA GLU A 68 7.17 -7.15 17.67
C GLU A 68 6.09 -6.37 16.91
N GLY A 69 4.93 -7.01 16.67
CA GLY A 69 3.85 -6.40 15.91
C GLY A 69 2.72 -7.37 15.60
N VAL A 70 1.93 -7.06 14.57
CA VAL A 70 0.81 -7.90 14.09
C VAL A 70 1.35 -9.25 13.61
N SER A 71 0.54 -10.30 13.74
CA SER A 71 0.96 -11.62 13.26
C SER A 71 1.07 -11.64 11.73
N LEU A 72 1.96 -12.48 11.20
CA LEU A 72 2.10 -12.64 9.75
C LEU A 72 0.79 -13.11 9.11
N THR A 73 0.08 -14.02 9.77
CA THR A 73 -1.22 -14.52 9.31
C THR A 73 -2.26 -13.39 9.21
N GLU A 74 -2.42 -12.61 10.29
CA GLU A 74 -3.37 -11.49 10.33
C GLU A 74 -3.06 -10.42 9.28
N SER A 75 -1.79 -10.08 9.10
CA SER A 75 -1.35 -9.14 8.06
C SER A 75 -1.72 -9.63 6.66
N VAL A 76 -1.41 -10.88 6.33
CA VAL A 76 -1.66 -11.45 5.00
C VAL A 76 -3.15 -11.65 4.74
N GLU A 77 -3.92 -12.14 5.71
CA GLU A 77 -5.37 -12.28 5.59
C GLU A 77 -6.07 -10.93 5.38
N GLY A 78 -5.65 -9.90 6.12
CA GLY A 78 -6.11 -8.53 5.93
C GLY A 78 -5.79 -8.00 4.53
N LEU A 79 -4.53 -8.11 4.10
CA LEU A 79 -4.10 -7.69 2.76
C LEU A 79 -4.89 -8.38 1.65
N LEU A 80 -5.10 -9.69 1.73
CA LEU A 80 -5.89 -10.44 0.76
C LEU A 80 -7.34 -9.95 0.73
N SER A 81 -7.93 -9.68 1.90
CA SER A 81 -9.28 -9.13 2.01
C SER A 81 -9.40 -7.75 1.38
N VAL A 82 -8.39 -6.89 1.60
CA VAL A 82 -8.31 -5.56 0.97
C VAL A 82 -8.19 -5.70 -0.54
N MET A 83 -7.26 -6.50 -1.04
CA MET A 83 -7.11 -6.76 -2.48
C MET A 83 -8.38 -7.32 -3.12
N ASP A 84 -9.12 -8.16 -2.41
CA ASP A 84 -10.39 -8.69 -2.87
C ASP A 84 -11.50 -7.62 -2.98
N SER A 85 -11.45 -6.63 -2.09
CA SER A 85 -12.38 -5.49 -2.06
C SER A 85 -12.07 -4.39 -3.06
N LEU A 86 -10.85 -4.33 -3.61
CA LEU A 86 -10.44 -3.30 -4.56
C LEU A 86 -11.31 -3.35 -5.83
N ALA A 87 -12.17 -2.34 -5.97
CA ALA A 87 -13.04 -2.16 -7.12
C ALA A 87 -12.44 -1.20 -8.15
N GLU A 88 -13.01 -1.16 -9.36
CA GLU A 88 -12.53 -0.33 -10.48
C GLU A 88 -12.35 1.17 -10.16
N LYS A 89 -13.10 1.69 -9.17
CA LYS A 89 -13.01 3.10 -8.75
C LYS A 89 -11.88 3.38 -7.73
N GLN A 90 -11.22 2.34 -7.23
CA GLN A 90 -10.21 2.43 -6.17
C GLN A 90 -8.80 2.16 -6.74
N THR A 91 -8.39 2.99 -7.69
CA THR A 91 -7.02 3.02 -8.22
C THR A 91 -6.29 4.26 -7.71
N GLY A 92 -4.97 4.19 -7.52
CA GLY A 92 -4.18 5.26 -6.92
C GLY A 92 -4.46 5.46 -5.42
N VAL A 93 -4.77 4.38 -4.69
CA VAL A 93 -5.07 4.41 -3.25
C VAL A 93 -3.87 3.95 -2.42
N PHE A 94 -3.79 4.45 -1.19
CA PHE A 94 -2.87 3.96 -0.16
C PHE A 94 -3.68 3.46 1.03
N LEU A 95 -3.65 2.16 1.28
CA LEU A 95 -4.45 1.51 2.32
C LEU A 95 -3.55 0.70 3.26
N ASP A 96 -3.99 0.49 4.50
CA ASP A 96 -3.41 -0.53 5.37
C ASP A 96 -4.08 -1.91 5.18
N TYR A 97 -3.57 -2.92 5.89
CA TYR A 97 -4.08 -4.29 5.89
C TYR A 97 -5.52 -4.42 6.43
N GLU A 98 -6.06 -3.40 7.10
CA GLU A 98 -7.46 -3.33 7.54
C GLU A 98 -8.36 -2.59 6.54
N GLY A 99 -7.78 -2.09 5.44
CA GLY A 99 -8.47 -1.33 4.39
C GLY A 99 -8.68 0.15 4.73
N LYS A 100 -8.04 0.66 5.78
CA LYS A 100 -8.11 2.07 6.15
C LYS A 100 -7.23 2.90 5.23
N VAL A 101 -7.75 4.06 4.83
CA VAL A 101 -6.99 5.02 4.01
C VAL A 101 -5.84 5.60 4.83
N MET A 102 -4.65 5.44 4.29
CA MET A 102 -3.42 6.01 4.81
C MET A 102 -3.20 7.40 4.20
N PRO A 103 -2.73 8.39 4.98
CA PRO A 103 -2.29 9.64 4.41
C PRO A 103 -1.04 9.41 3.55
N TRP A 104 -0.88 10.22 2.50
CA TRP A 104 0.32 10.21 1.66
C TRP A 104 1.53 10.81 2.35
#